data_AF-X0YD11-F1
#
_entry.id   AF-X0YD11-F1
#
_cell.length_a   1.000
_cell.length_b   1.000
_cell.length_c   1.000
_cell.angle_alpha   90.00
_cell.angle_beta   90.00
_cell.angle_gamma   90.00
#
_symmetry.space_group_name_H-M   'P 1'
#
loop_
_entity.id
_entity.type
_entity.pdbx_description
1 polymer ?
#
loop_
_entity_poly.entity_id
_entity_poly.type
_entity_poly.pdbx_seq_one_letter_code
_entity_poly.pdbx_strand_id
1 'polypeptide(L)'
;MGLEPHASPGWSTTSRRSYSLSGVALLLVLLPPAVLAGQHPRLLIKADDVPRLRHTCGIGAPAPKGSGFGRFGARSADFNALRRHFLRRVGTDVLPGEVVAAAFLHLVDSDDAADSGRLELIEAALKDPPRLTTDPLELVLALDWCWEALEPAVRRDFLRGVRHRAKPLLATDSPLEHHAFREKLFTLAAAATVDEADDPSPAWATLRQRILDAAREYFDTTFPTFIAWRGLAPT
;
A
#
# COMPACT_ATOMS: atom_id res chain seq x y z
N MET A 1 29.23 -26.79 48.05
CA MET A 1 29.00 -25.53 47.32
C MET A 1 29.34 -25.78 45.86
N GLY A 2 28.34 -26.13 45.05
CA GLY A 2 28.48 -26.36 43.61
C GLY A 2 27.89 -25.17 42.87
N LEU A 3 28.67 -24.55 41.99
CA LEU A 3 28.24 -23.48 41.10
C LEU A 3 27.84 -24.11 39.77
N GLU A 4 26.55 -24.04 39.42
CA GLU A 4 26.07 -24.40 38.10
C GLU A 4 26.27 -23.24 37.11
N PRO A 5 26.70 -23.52 35.86
CA PRO A 5 26.89 -22.49 34.84
C PRO A 5 25.55 -22.12 34.18
N HIS A 6 25.21 -20.83 34.24
CA HIS A 6 24.10 -20.22 33.53
C HIS A 6 24.33 -20.26 32.01
N ALA A 7 23.50 -21.02 31.29
CA ALA A 7 23.43 -20.99 29.84
C ALA A 7 22.82 -19.65 29.36
N SER A 8 23.55 -18.93 28.50
CA SER A 8 23.06 -17.71 27.86
C SER A 8 22.10 -18.07 26.72
N PRO A 9 20.93 -17.42 26.60
CA PRO A 9 20.01 -17.65 25.49
C PRO A 9 20.60 -17.07 24.20
N GLY A 10 20.77 -17.93 23.19
CA GLY A 10 21.18 -17.55 21.85
C GLY A 10 20.11 -16.69 21.19
N TRP A 11 20.48 -15.47 20.80
CA TRP A 11 19.62 -14.58 20.03
C TRP A 11 19.61 -15.07 18.59
N SER A 12 18.54 -15.75 18.19
CA SER A 12 18.27 -16.07 16.80
C SER A 12 18.06 -14.78 16.03
N THR A 13 19.04 -14.38 15.23
CA THR A 13 18.92 -13.29 14.26
C THR A 13 17.96 -13.71 13.16
N THR A 14 16.68 -13.38 13.35
CA THR A 14 15.65 -13.55 12.32
C THR A 14 16.01 -12.61 11.17
N SER A 15 16.50 -13.19 10.08
CA SER A 15 16.73 -12.52 8.80
C SER A 15 15.44 -11.80 8.40
N ARG A 16 15.43 -10.47 8.52
CA ARG A 16 14.39 -9.62 7.94
C ARG A 16 14.49 -9.78 6.43
N ARG A 17 13.62 -10.61 5.87
CA ARG A 17 13.38 -10.64 4.43
C ARG A 17 12.77 -9.29 4.07
N SER A 18 13.62 -8.34 3.68
CA SER A 18 13.22 -7.12 3.00
C SER A 18 12.57 -7.54 1.68
N TYR A 19 11.25 -7.62 1.65
CA TYR A 19 10.52 -7.81 0.40
C TYR A 19 10.93 -6.69 -0.56
N SER A 20 11.46 -7.11 -1.71
CA SER A 20 12.15 -6.25 -2.67
C SER A 20 11.18 -5.21 -3.27
N LEU A 21 11.47 -3.93 -3.01
CA LEU A 21 10.80 -2.74 -3.57
C LEU A 21 10.65 -2.78 -5.10
N SER A 22 11.50 -3.56 -5.78
CA SER A 22 11.43 -3.80 -7.21
C SER A 22 10.11 -4.44 -7.65
N GLY A 23 9.46 -5.25 -6.81
CA GLY A 23 8.20 -5.90 -7.14
C GLY A 23 7.01 -4.92 -7.21
N VAL A 24 6.93 -3.99 -6.26
CA VAL A 24 5.85 -2.98 -6.22
C VAL A 24 6.03 -1.97 -7.34
N ALA A 25 7.26 -1.51 -7.59
CA ALA A 25 7.56 -0.58 -8.68
C ALA A 25 7.21 -1.16 -10.07
N LEU A 26 7.51 -2.44 -10.32
CA LEU A 26 7.16 -3.11 -11.57
C LEU A 26 5.64 -3.30 -11.72
N LEU A 27 4.95 -3.64 -10.63
CA LEU A 27 3.49 -3.80 -10.62
C LEU A 27 2.75 -2.49 -10.93
N LEU A 28 3.27 -1.35 -10.47
CA LEU A 28 2.67 -0.03 -10.74
C LEU A 28 2.75 0.38 -12.22
N VAL A 29 3.79 -0.04 -12.93
CA VAL A 29 4.00 0.28 -14.35
C VAL A 29 3.17 -0.64 -15.26
N LEU A 30 2.95 -1.88 -14.82
CA LEU A 30 2.15 -2.87 -15.54
C LEU A 30 0.64 -2.71 -15.32
N LEU A 31 0.19 -1.67 -14.60
CA LEU A 31 -1.23 -1.38 -14.45
C LEU A 31 -1.81 -1.07 -15.85
N PRO A 32 -2.74 -1.90 -16.36
CA PRO A 32 -3.33 -1.67 -17.66
C PRO A 32 -4.11 -0.34 -17.64
N PRO A 33 -4.14 0.40 -18.76
CA PRO A 33 -4.80 1.72 -18.86
C PRO A 33 -6.33 1.67 -18.70
N ALA A 34 -6.92 0.47 -18.57
CA ALA A 34 -8.36 0.24 -18.60
C ALA A 34 -8.93 -0.16 -17.23
N VAL A 35 -8.59 0.57 -16.17
CA VAL A 35 -9.48 0.59 -15.00
C VAL A 35 -10.63 1.52 -15.35
N LEU A 36 -11.87 1.05 -15.13
CA LEU A 36 -13.06 1.88 -15.30
C LEU A 36 -12.90 3.15 -14.45
N ALA A 37 -13.02 4.31 -15.10
CA ALA A 37 -12.83 5.60 -14.44
C ALA A 37 -13.73 5.71 -13.19
N GLY A 38 -13.17 6.24 -12.10
CA GLY A 38 -13.86 6.38 -10.82
C GLY A 38 -14.14 5.09 -10.03
N GLN A 39 -13.60 3.92 -10.43
CA GLN A 39 -13.76 2.69 -9.63
C GLN A 39 -12.57 2.43 -8.70
N HIS A 40 -12.87 2.21 -7.42
CA HIS A 40 -11.90 1.84 -6.40
C HIS A 40 -12.33 0.55 -5.67
N PRO A 41 -11.39 -0.26 -5.15
CA PRO A 41 -9.93 -0.12 -5.26
C PRO A 41 -9.41 -0.48 -6.66
N ARG A 42 -8.25 0.08 -7.01
CA ARG A 42 -7.57 -0.20 -8.28
C ARG A 42 -6.04 -0.35 -8.17
N LEU A 43 -5.46 0.07 -7.05
CA LEU A 43 -4.04 0.00 -6.79
C LEU A 43 -3.70 -1.34 -6.12
N LEU A 44 -2.97 -2.20 -6.84
CA LEU A 44 -2.56 -3.57 -6.46
C LEU A 44 -3.71 -4.58 -6.26
N ILE A 45 -4.86 -4.14 -5.78
CA ILE A 45 -6.09 -4.91 -5.60
C ILE A 45 -7.16 -4.26 -6.47
N LYS A 46 -7.77 -5.03 -7.38
CA LYS A 46 -8.94 -4.56 -8.15
C LYS A 46 -10.21 -4.82 -7.35
N ALA A 47 -11.28 -4.06 -7.61
CA ALA A 47 -12.59 -4.33 -7.03
C ALA A 47 -13.03 -5.81 -7.19
N ASP A 48 -12.76 -6.42 -8.37
CA ASP A 48 -13.08 -7.83 -8.65
C ASP A 48 -12.24 -8.85 -7.84
N ASP A 49 -11.12 -8.44 -7.25
CA ASP A 49 -10.31 -9.28 -6.37
C ASP A 49 -10.90 -9.40 -4.95
N VAL A 50 -11.71 -8.42 -4.54
CA VAL A 50 -12.23 -8.32 -3.16
C VAL A 50 -13.04 -9.57 -2.75
N PRO A 51 -13.95 -10.12 -3.57
CA PRO A 51 -14.65 -11.37 -3.23
C PRO A 51 -13.70 -12.55 -2.96
N ARG A 52 -12.61 -12.68 -3.74
CA ARG A 52 -11.60 -13.72 -3.55
C ARG A 52 -10.80 -13.49 -2.26
N LEU A 53 -10.49 -12.24 -1.92
CA LEU A 53 -9.82 -11.89 -0.67
C LEU A 53 -10.69 -12.22 0.55
N ARG A 54 -11.98 -11.84 0.52
CA ARG A 54 -12.98 -12.20 1.53
C ARG A 54 -13.06 -13.71 1.75
N HIS A 55 -13.19 -14.45 0.66
CA HIS A 55 -13.19 -15.92 0.68
C HIS A 55 -11.93 -16.51 1.34
N THR A 56 -10.75 -16.00 0.96
CA THR A 56 -9.47 -16.46 1.49
C THR A 56 -9.30 -16.14 2.97
N CYS A 57 -9.84 -15.00 3.43
CA CYS A 57 -9.86 -14.59 4.83
C CYS A 57 -10.93 -15.33 5.65
N GLY A 58 -11.86 -16.04 5.00
CA GLY A 58 -12.94 -16.76 5.67
C GLY A 58 -14.15 -15.87 6.01
N ILE A 59 -14.33 -14.77 5.28
CA ILE A 59 -15.45 -13.84 5.44
C ILE A 59 -16.58 -14.23 4.49
N GLY A 60 -17.81 -14.26 5.01
CA GLY A 60 -19.01 -14.67 4.28
C GLY A 60 -19.14 -16.20 4.11
N ALA A 61 -19.90 -16.62 3.10
CA ALA A 61 -20.09 -18.03 2.78
C ALA A 61 -18.97 -18.58 1.88
N PRO A 62 -18.61 -19.87 2.00
CA PRO A 62 -17.70 -20.51 1.05
C PRO A 62 -18.20 -20.37 -0.39
N ALA A 63 -17.29 -20.06 -1.32
CA ALA A 63 -17.64 -19.95 -2.73
C ALA A 63 -17.99 -21.33 -3.30
N PRO A 64 -18.82 -21.41 -4.36
CA PRO A 64 -19.11 -22.66 -5.05
C PRO A 64 -17.83 -23.37 -5.49
N LYS A 65 -17.86 -24.71 -5.49
CA LYS A 65 -16.77 -25.52 -6.03
C LYS A 65 -16.52 -25.13 -7.49
N GLY A 66 -15.26 -24.88 -7.85
CA GLY A 66 -14.87 -24.47 -9.20
C GLY A 66 -14.75 -22.96 -9.42
N SER A 67 -14.97 -22.11 -8.41
CA SER A 67 -14.81 -20.65 -8.50
C SER A 67 -13.37 -20.17 -8.78
N GLY A 68 -12.37 -21.03 -8.65
CA GLY A 68 -10.96 -20.65 -8.78
C GLY A 68 -10.40 -19.85 -7.61
N PHE A 69 -11.19 -19.57 -6.56
CA PHE A 69 -10.75 -18.77 -5.40
C PHE A 69 -9.86 -19.52 -4.41
N GLY A 70 -9.60 -20.81 -4.63
CA GLY A 70 -8.79 -21.64 -3.74
C GLY A 70 -9.58 -22.10 -2.50
N ARG A 71 -8.86 -22.31 -1.38
CA ARG A 71 -9.44 -22.83 -0.13
C ARG A 71 -10.05 -21.69 0.71
N PHE A 72 -11.31 -21.86 1.11
CA PHE A 72 -11.98 -20.94 2.03
C PHE A 72 -11.23 -20.84 3.36
N GLY A 73 -11.03 -19.62 3.85
CA GLY A 73 -10.39 -19.37 5.14
C GLY A 73 -8.91 -19.75 5.22
N ALA A 74 -8.22 -19.95 4.08
CA ALA A 74 -6.81 -20.31 4.04
C ALA A 74 -5.89 -19.30 4.77
N ARG A 75 -6.32 -18.04 4.92
CA ARG A 75 -5.61 -16.96 5.65
C ARG A 75 -6.38 -16.44 6.85
N SER A 76 -7.41 -17.17 7.30
CA SER A 76 -8.26 -16.74 8.43
C SER A 76 -7.48 -16.53 9.73
N ALA A 77 -6.43 -17.34 9.98
CA ALA A 77 -5.59 -17.18 11.17
C ALA A 77 -4.82 -15.85 11.17
N ASP A 78 -4.18 -15.51 10.04
CA ASP A 78 -3.44 -14.26 9.85
C ASP A 78 -4.39 -13.06 9.92
N PHE A 79 -5.53 -13.14 9.23
CA PHE A 79 -6.56 -12.11 9.23
C PHE A 79 -7.10 -11.84 10.65
N ASN A 80 -7.42 -12.90 11.41
CA ASN A 80 -7.91 -12.76 12.77
C ASN A 80 -6.82 -12.27 13.75
N ALA A 81 -5.55 -12.59 13.50
CA ALA A 81 -4.46 -12.01 14.27
C ALA A 81 -4.38 -10.49 14.08
N LEU A 82 -4.58 -10.02 12.85
CA LEU A 82 -4.64 -8.60 12.53
C LEU A 82 -5.86 -7.91 13.18
N ARG A 83 -7.06 -8.50 13.11
CA ARG A 83 -8.24 -7.98 13.83
C ARG A 83 -8.01 -7.85 15.33
N ARG A 84 -7.42 -8.87 15.96
CA ARG A 84 -7.07 -8.85 17.40
C ARG A 84 -6.04 -7.80 17.77
N HIS A 85 -5.19 -7.37 16.84
CA HIS A 85 -4.28 -6.25 17.06
C HIS A 85 -5.08 -4.95 17.21
N PHE A 86 -5.98 -4.65 16.26
CA PHE A 86 -6.80 -3.43 16.32
C PHE A 86 -7.80 -3.40 17.48
N LEU A 87 -8.35 -4.54 17.89
CA LEU A 87 -9.21 -4.63 19.07
C LEU A 87 -8.47 -4.30 20.38
N ARG A 88 -7.16 -4.49 20.42
CA ARG A 88 -6.31 -4.25 21.61
C ARG A 88 -5.44 -3.01 21.45
N ARG A 89 -5.61 -2.26 20.36
CA ARG A 89 -4.82 -1.06 20.09
C ARG A 89 -5.14 -0.02 21.16
N VAL A 90 -4.12 0.47 21.83
CA VAL A 90 -4.20 1.55 22.82
C VAL A 90 -3.24 2.64 22.38
N GLY A 91 -3.70 3.89 22.41
CA GLY A 91 -2.89 5.06 22.06
C GLY A 91 -3.19 5.63 20.68
N THR A 92 -2.55 6.76 20.40
CA THR A 92 -2.73 7.54 19.17
C THR A 92 -1.61 7.30 18.15
N ASP A 93 -0.46 6.79 18.60
CA ASP A 93 0.71 6.64 17.74
C ASP A 93 0.48 5.56 16.67
N VAL A 94 0.75 5.94 15.42
CA VAL A 94 0.59 5.05 14.26
C VAL A 94 1.88 4.27 14.04
N LEU A 95 1.78 2.95 14.09
CA LEU A 95 2.90 2.04 13.82
C LEU A 95 3.14 1.88 12.31
N PRO A 96 4.38 1.56 11.88
CA PRO A 96 4.66 1.24 10.48
C PRO A 96 3.79 0.08 9.98
N GLY A 97 3.15 0.24 8.81
CA GLY A 97 2.23 -0.76 8.24
C GLY A 97 0.82 -0.74 8.83
N GLU A 98 0.57 0.02 9.89
CA GLU A 98 -0.72 0.01 10.58
C GLU A 98 -1.84 0.64 9.73
N VAL A 99 -1.55 1.71 9.01
CA VAL A 99 -2.55 2.40 8.17
C VAL A 99 -3.03 1.49 7.04
N VAL A 100 -2.11 0.86 6.31
CA VAL A 100 -2.46 -0.08 5.24
C VAL A 100 -3.13 -1.34 5.78
N ALA A 101 -2.75 -1.80 6.97
CA ALA A 101 -3.43 -2.92 7.63
C ALA A 101 -4.87 -2.58 8.02
N ALA A 102 -5.10 -1.38 8.57
CA ALA A 102 -6.43 -0.89 8.88
C ALA A 102 -7.31 -0.81 7.61
N ALA A 103 -6.75 -0.26 6.52
CA ALA A 103 -7.44 -0.17 5.25
C ALA A 103 -7.74 -1.55 4.63
N PHE A 104 -6.81 -2.50 4.76
CA PHE A 104 -7.05 -3.87 4.32
C PHE A 104 -8.18 -4.55 5.09
N LEU A 105 -8.24 -4.37 6.42
CA LEU A 105 -9.33 -4.89 7.24
C LEU A 105 -10.68 -4.30 6.82
N HIS A 106 -10.73 -2.99 6.60
CA HIS A 106 -11.93 -2.32 6.08
C HIS A 106 -12.37 -2.87 4.72
N LEU A 107 -11.42 -3.00 3.78
CA LEU A 107 -11.69 -3.52 2.44
C LEU A 107 -12.29 -4.93 2.47
N VAL A 108 -11.78 -5.79 3.35
CA VAL A 108 -12.20 -7.18 3.45
C VAL A 108 -13.47 -7.34 4.27
N ASP A 109 -13.62 -6.66 5.41
CA ASP A 109 -14.70 -6.87 6.38
C ASP A 109 -15.18 -5.53 6.98
N SER A 110 -15.86 -4.73 6.17
CA SER A 110 -16.40 -3.41 6.56
C SER A 110 -17.52 -3.47 7.62
N ASP A 111 -18.11 -4.65 7.83
CA ASP A 111 -19.18 -4.86 8.81
C ASP A 111 -18.63 -5.21 10.22
N ASP A 112 -17.31 -5.29 10.38
CA ASP A 112 -16.67 -5.55 11.66
C ASP A 112 -16.88 -4.39 12.65
N ALA A 113 -17.22 -4.72 13.90
CA ALA A 113 -17.58 -3.72 14.91
C ALA A 113 -16.48 -2.69 15.23
N ALA A 114 -15.21 -2.98 14.92
CA ALA A 114 -14.10 -2.05 15.12
C ALA A 114 -13.77 -1.23 13.86
N ASP A 115 -14.59 -1.31 12.80
CA ASP A 115 -14.30 -0.67 11.51
C ASP A 115 -14.32 0.85 11.58
N SER A 116 -15.28 1.45 12.29
CA SER A 116 -15.35 2.90 12.47
C SER A 116 -14.06 3.46 13.07
N GLY A 117 -13.49 2.81 14.09
CA GLY A 117 -12.22 3.23 14.69
C GLY A 117 -11.01 3.07 13.75
N ARG A 118 -11.05 2.11 12.82
CA ARG A 118 -10.02 1.97 11.78
C ARG A 118 -10.12 3.08 10.75
N LEU A 119 -11.33 3.45 10.33
CA LEU A 119 -11.55 4.57 9.42
C LEU A 119 -11.11 5.88 10.03
N GLU A 120 -11.41 6.13 11.31
CA GLU A 120 -10.91 7.31 12.04
C GLU A 120 -9.37 7.39 12.03
N LEU A 121 -8.69 6.27 12.25
CA LEU A 121 -7.23 6.17 12.17
C LEU A 121 -6.72 6.52 10.77
N ILE A 122 -7.34 5.97 9.73
CA ILE A 122 -6.95 6.22 8.33
C ILE A 122 -7.16 7.69 7.99
N GLU A 123 -8.30 8.28 8.34
CA GLU A 123 -8.56 9.69 8.11
C GLU A 123 -7.56 10.60 8.83
N ALA A 124 -7.23 10.31 10.09
CA ALA A 124 -6.23 11.05 10.83
C ALA A 124 -4.87 10.99 10.14
N ALA A 125 -4.45 9.80 9.69
CA ALA A 125 -3.20 9.60 8.97
C ALA A 125 -3.18 10.29 7.59
N LEU A 126 -4.31 10.40 6.91
CA LEU A 126 -4.41 11.14 5.64
C LEU A 126 -4.38 12.65 5.85
N LYS A 127 -5.01 13.17 6.92
CA LYS A 127 -5.04 14.60 7.26
C LYS A 127 -3.68 15.10 7.74
N ASP A 128 -3.03 14.35 8.64
CA ASP A 128 -1.72 14.68 9.19
C ASP A 128 -0.81 13.43 9.18
N PRO A 129 -0.12 13.18 8.04
CA PRO A 129 0.75 12.02 7.90
C PRO A 129 1.87 11.99 8.96
N PRO A 130 2.01 10.91 9.74
CA PRO A 130 3.10 10.77 10.70
C PRO A 130 4.42 10.63 9.93
N ARG A 131 5.14 11.74 9.79
CA ARG A 131 6.30 11.86 8.88
C ARG A 131 7.45 10.89 9.17
N LEU A 132 7.55 10.36 10.38
CA LEU A 132 8.65 9.50 10.81
C LEU A 132 8.33 8.00 10.76
N THR A 133 7.06 7.61 10.81
CA THR A 133 6.67 6.20 10.99
C THR A 133 5.86 5.63 9.83
N THR A 134 5.18 6.48 9.06
CA THR A 134 4.32 6.02 7.97
C THR A 134 5.02 6.11 6.63
N ASP A 135 5.08 4.99 5.93
CA ASP A 135 5.50 4.98 4.53
C ASP A 135 4.46 5.71 3.68
N PRO A 136 4.84 6.74 2.89
CA PRO A 136 3.90 7.46 2.04
C PRO A 136 3.06 6.55 1.14
N LEU A 137 3.60 5.43 0.65
CA LEU A 137 2.85 4.47 -0.16
C LEU A 137 1.67 3.83 0.58
N GLU A 138 1.78 3.61 1.90
CA GLU A 138 0.68 3.10 2.72
C GLU A 138 -0.52 4.03 2.69
N LEU A 139 -0.28 5.35 2.66
CA LEU A 139 -1.34 6.35 2.61
C LEU A 139 -2.10 6.30 1.29
N VAL A 140 -1.41 6.06 0.16
CA VAL A 140 -2.08 5.94 -1.15
C VAL A 140 -2.89 4.65 -1.23
N LEU A 141 -2.35 3.55 -0.71
CA LEU A 141 -3.09 2.29 -0.63
C LEU A 141 -4.33 2.43 0.25
N ALA A 142 -4.21 3.11 1.39
CA ALA A 142 -5.35 3.36 2.27
C ALA A 142 -6.39 4.29 1.63
N LEU A 143 -5.95 5.33 0.92
CA LEU A 143 -6.84 6.19 0.13
C LEU A 143 -7.61 5.37 -0.92
N ASP A 144 -6.92 4.52 -1.68
CA ASP A 144 -7.53 3.70 -2.74
C ASP A 144 -8.51 2.68 -2.17
N TRP A 145 -8.09 1.94 -1.14
CA TRP A 145 -8.88 0.83 -0.58
C TRP A 145 -10.08 1.29 0.24
N CYS A 146 -10.05 2.52 0.75
CA CYS A 146 -11.13 3.12 1.53
C CYS A 146 -11.84 4.27 0.78
N TRP A 147 -11.64 4.41 -0.53
CA TRP A 147 -12.10 5.58 -1.29
C TRP A 147 -13.57 5.97 -1.03
N GLU A 148 -14.48 4.99 -1.07
CA GLU A 148 -15.92 5.20 -0.87
C GLU A 148 -16.31 5.48 0.58
N ALA A 149 -15.53 4.95 1.53
CA ALA A 149 -15.78 5.14 2.97
C ALA A 149 -15.19 6.45 3.50
N LEU A 150 -14.25 7.07 2.78
CA LEU A 150 -13.61 8.30 3.19
C LEU A 150 -14.46 9.53 2.83
N GLU A 151 -14.56 10.43 3.81
CA GLU A 151 -15.18 11.74 3.62
C GLU A 151 -14.57 12.48 2.41
N PRO A 152 -15.40 13.05 1.49
CA PRO A 152 -14.90 13.74 0.30
C PRO A 152 -13.90 14.85 0.60
N ALA A 153 -14.04 15.53 1.74
CA ALA A 153 -13.11 16.58 2.16
C ALA A 153 -11.71 16.03 2.43
N VAL A 154 -11.61 14.85 3.06
CA VAL A 154 -10.34 14.17 3.38
C VAL A 154 -9.61 13.78 2.12
N ARG A 155 -10.32 13.15 1.17
CA ARG A 155 -9.78 12.81 -0.15
C ARG A 155 -9.21 14.04 -0.85
N ARG A 156 -10.00 15.10 -0.94
CA ARG A 156 -9.61 16.35 -1.62
C ARG A 156 -8.40 17.03 -0.98
N ASP A 157 -8.37 17.12 0.35
CA ASP A 157 -7.27 17.78 1.06
C ASP A 157 -5.98 16.97 0.95
N PHE A 158 -6.05 15.63 1.05
CA PHE A 158 -4.92 14.75 0.79
C PHE A 158 -4.38 14.95 -0.63
N LEU A 159 -5.25 14.94 -1.65
CA LEU A 159 -4.87 15.15 -3.04
C LEU A 159 -4.27 16.53 -3.32
N ARG A 160 -4.76 17.57 -2.65
CA ARG A 160 -4.11 18.90 -2.69
C ARG A 160 -2.68 18.83 -2.17
N GLY A 161 -2.47 18.14 -1.04
CA GLY A 161 -1.14 17.89 -0.49
C GLY A 161 -0.22 17.14 -1.46
N VAL A 162 -0.74 16.07 -2.09
CA VAL A 162 -0.01 15.29 -3.11
C VAL A 162 0.45 16.20 -4.25
N ARG A 163 -0.44 17.01 -4.83
CA ARG A 163 -0.13 17.90 -5.95
C ARG A 163 1.02 18.85 -5.65
N HIS A 164 1.07 19.40 -4.44
CA HIS A 164 2.13 20.35 -4.06
C HIS A 164 3.53 19.70 -4.00
N ARG A 165 3.61 18.40 -3.70
CA ARG A 165 4.88 17.67 -3.60
C ARG A 165 5.19 16.76 -4.79
N ALA A 166 4.22 16.55 -5.67
CA ALA A 166 4.30 15.64 -6.78
C ALA A 166 5.45 16.01 -7.73
N LYS A 167 6.39 15.07 -7.90
CA LYS A 167 7.50 15.19 -8.84
C LYS A 167 7.53 13.95 -9.75
N PRO A 168 7.71 14.10 -11.07
CA PRO A 168 7.90 12.97 -11.97
C PRO A 168 9.23 12.26 -11.66
N LEU A 169 9.33 10.99 -12.06
CA LEU A 169 10.60 10.26 -12.09
C LEU A 169 11.50 10.85 -13.19
N LEU A 170 12.80 10.93 -12.93
CA LEU A 170 13.81 11.43 -13.85
C LEU A 170 14.91 10.39 -14.03
N ALA A 171 15.62 10.40 -15.15
CA ALA A 171 16.73 9.48 -15.41
C ALA A 171 17.86 9.55 -14.35
N THR A 172 18.01 10.69 -13.67
CA THR A 172 18.97 10.90 -12.59
C THR A 172 18.49 10.36 -11.23
N ASP A 173 17.21 10.00 -11.09
CA ASP A 173 16.69 9.46 -9.83
C ASP A 173 17.25 8.04 -9.63
N SER A 174 18.00 7.84 -8.55
CA SER A 174 18.58 6.54 -8.22
C SER A 174 17.66 5.75 -7.29
N PRO A 175 17.33 4.47 -7.61
CA PRO A 175 16.58 3.61 -6.70
C PRO A 175 17.36 3.25 -5.43
N LEU A 176 18.67 3.53 -5.39
CA LEU A 176 19.50 3.38 -4.20
C LEU A 176 19.30 4.52 -3.20
N GLU A 177 18.81 5.69 -3.65
CA GLU A 177 18.43 6.81 -2.79
C GLU A 177 17.01 6.61 -2.24
N HIS A 178 16.89 5.64 -1.34
CA HIS A 178 15.61 5.06 -0.91
C HIS A 178 14.53 6.08 -0.54
N HIS A 179 14.86 7.11 0.24
CA HIS A 179 13.89 8.12 0.67
C HIS A 179 13.38 8.96 -0.50
N ALA A 180 14.28 9.52 -1.32
CA ALA A 180 13.91 10.35 -2.45
C ALA A 180 13.13 9.55 -3.50
N PHE A 181 13.57 8.32 -3.78
CA PHE A 181 12.90 7.43 -4.73
C PHE A 181 11.50 7.03 -4.25
N ARG A 182 11.31 6.73 -2.95
CA ARG A 182 9.98 6.43 -2.39
C ARG A 182 9.00 7.59 -2.52
N GLU A 183 9.43 8.82 -2.33
CA GLU A 183 8.55 9.99 -2.54
C GLU A 183 8.09 10.12 -4.01
N LYS A 184 8.94 9.70 -4.97
CA LYS A 184 8.54 9.61 -6.39
C LYS A 184 7.57 8.45 -6.63
N LEU A 185 7.82 7.28 -6.04
CA LEU A 185 6.90 6.14 -6.14
C LEU A 185 5.54 6.45 -5.51
N PHE A 186 5.52 7.16 -4.39
CA PHE A 186 4.31 7.70 -3.78
C PHE A 186 3.51 8.56 -4.76
N THR A 187 4.18 9.50 -5.42
CA THR A 187 3.56 10.39 -6.39
C THR A 187 3.01 9.59 -7.59
N LEU A 188 3.78 8.61 -8.07
CA LEU A 188 3.36 7.72 -9.15
C LEU A 188 2.13 6.89 -8.75
N ALA A 189 2.14 6.30 -7.55
CA ALA A 189 1.02 5.53 -7.03
C ALA A 189 -0.25 6.40 -6.95
N ALA A 190 -0.13 7.64 -6.47
CA ALA A 190 -1.26 8.56 -6.41
C ALA A 190 -1.78 8.92 -7.81
N ALA A 191 -0.88 9.19 -8.78
CA ALA A 191 -1.25 9.45 -10.16
C ALA A 191 -1.92 8.24 -10.85
N ALA A 192 -1.50 7.02 -10.51
CA ALA A 192 -2.12 5.79 -11.00
C ALA A 192 -3.50 5.52 -10.37
N THR A 193 -3.69 5.95 -9.13
CA THR A 193 -4.91 5.72 -8.33
C THR A 193 -6.01 6.71 -8.66
N VAL A 194 -5.68 7.99 -8.78
CA VAL A 194 -6.66 9.09 -8.86
C VAL A 194 -6.72 9.62 -10.29
N ASP A 195 -7.88 9.53 -10.92
CA ASP A 195 -8.12 10.00 -12.29
C ASP A 195 -8.90 11.33 -12.32
N GLU A 196 -9.38 11.72 -13.49
CA GLU A 196 -10.11 12.96 -13.73
C GLU A 196 -11.58 12.90 -13.27
N ALA A 197 -12.16 11.71 -13.05
CA ALA A 197 -13.44 11.56 -12.40
C ALA A 197 -13.31 11.80 -10.88
N ASP A 198 -12.18 11.39 -10.32
CA ASP A 198 -11.85 11.57 -8.90
C ASP A 198 -11.44 13.02 -8.58
N ASP A 199 -10.66 13.65 -9.45
CA ASP A 199 -10.38 15.08 -9.38
C ASP A 199 -10.42 15.77 -10.76
N PRO A 200 -11.49 16.55 -11.06
CA PRO A 200 -11.73 17.12 -12.37
C PRO A 200 -10.85 18.34 -12.70
N SER A 201 -9.88 18.69 -11.86
CA SER A 201 -9.00 19.82 -12.12
C SER A 201 -8.14 19.60 -13.39
N PRO A 202 -8.14 20.54 -14.36
CA PRO A 202 -7.27 20.45 -15.54
C PRO A 202 -5.77 20.41 -15.19
N ALA A 203 -5.40 21.07 -14.09
CA ALA A 203 -4.03 21.06 -13.58
C ALA A 203 -3.59 19.65 -13.15
N TRP A 204 -4.52 18.84 -12.65
CA TRP A 204 -4.23 17.46 -12.28
C TRP A 204 -4.15 16.53 -13.46
N ALA A 205 -5.08 16.60 -14.41
CA ALA A 205 -4.99 15.83 -15.64
C ALA A 205 -3.61 16.00 -16.31
N THR A 206 -3.15 17.25 -16.41
CA THR A 206 -1.83 17.59 -16.96
C THR A 206 -0.68 17.01 -16.13
N LEU A 207 -0.72 17.21 -14.80
CA LEU A 207 0.33 16.73 -13.89
C LEU A 207 0.40 15.21 -13.85
N ARG A 208 -0.75 14.55 -13.76
CA ARG A 208 -0.93 13.09 -13.73
C ARG A 208 -0.35 12.47 -15.00
N GLN A 209 -0.73 12.96 -16.17
CA GLN A 209 -0.19 12.48 -17.45
C GLN A 209 1.32 12.59 -17.48
N ARG A 210 1.88 13.74 -17.07
CA ARG A 210 3.34 13.95 -16.99
C ARG A 210 4.02 12.96 -16.05
N ILE A 211 3.43 12.64 -14.89
CA ILE A 211 3.98 11.66 -13.94
C ILE A 211 3.97 10.26 -14.56
N LEU A 212 2.85 9.86 -15.17
CA LEU A 212 2.69 8.54 -15.77
C LEU A 212 3.62 8.33 -16.96
N ASP A 213 3.76 9.33 -17.84
CA ASP A 213 4.67 9.26 -18.98
C ASP A 213 6.14 9.20 -18.55
N ALA A 214 6.54 10.04 -17.59
CA ALA A 214 7.89 10.02 -17.05
C ALA A 214 8.22 8.69 -16.33
N ALA A 215 7.24 8.09 -15.65
CA ALA A 215 7.40 6.77 -15.07
C ALA A 215 7.59 5.70 -16.15
N ARG A 216 6.75 5.69 -17.20
CA ARG A 216 6.90 4.76 -18.32
C ARG A 216 8.31 4.85 -18.93
N GLU A 217 8.76 6.06 -19.26
CA GLU A 217 10.11 6.30 -19.78
C GLU A 217 11.20 5.81 -18.81
N TYR A 218 11.09 6.15 -17.53
CA TYR A 218 12.07 5.75 -16.51
C TYR A 218 12.18 4.23 -16.40
N PHE A 219 11.05 3.51 -16.36
CA PHE A 219 11.05 2.06 -16.21
C PHE A 219 11.40 1.31 -17.49
N ASP A 220 11.18 1.91 -18.66
CA ASP A 220 11.58 1.34 -19.95
C ASP A 220 13.09 1.51 -20.21
N THR A 221 13.68 2.64 -19.80
CA THR A 221 15.04 3.03 -20.20
C THR A 221 16.06 3.04 -19.06
N THR A 222 15.69 3.55 -17.89
CA THR A 222 16.63 3.86 -16.81
C THR A 222 16.69 2.73 -15.79
N PHE A 223 15.54 2.27 -15.30
CA PHE A 223 15.45 1.24 -14.27
C PHE A 223 16.13 -0.09 -14.66
N PRO A 224 16.03 -0.61 -15.91
CA PRO A 224 16.71 -1.84 -16.30
C PRO A 224 18.23 -1.76 -16.14
N THR A 225 18.81 -0.58 -16.37
CA THR A 225 20.25 -0.34 -16.19
C THR A 225 20.66 -0.53 -14.73
N PHE A 226 19.88 -0.01 -13.77
CA PHE A 226 20.12 -0.24 -12.34
C PHE A 226 19.99 -1.71 -11.93
N ILE A 227 19.02 -2.43 -12.50
CA ILE A 227 18.85 -3.88 -12.26
C ILE A 227 20.06 -4.66 -12.79
N ALA A 228 20.51 -4.34 -14.00
CA ALA A 228 21.70 -4.96 -14.61
C ALA A 228 22.95 -4.74 -13.75
N TRP A 229 23.15 -3.52 -13.21
CA TRP A 229 24.27 -3.22 -12.33
C TRP A 229 24.21 -3.97 -11.00
N ARG A 230 23.02 -4.17 -10.42
CA ARG A 230 22.86 -4.94 -9.18
C ARG A 230 23.29 -6.40 -9.35
N GLY A 231 23.07 -6.98 -10.54
CA GLY A 231 23.52 -8.34 -10.86
C GLY A 231 25.05 -8.50 -10.93
N LEU A 232 25.81 -7.40 -10.99
CA LEU A 232 27.27 -7.39 -11.09
C LEU A 232 27.97 -7.15 -9.75
N ALA A 233 27.24 -6.70 -8.72
CA ALA A 233 27.80 -6.49 -7.40
C ALA A 233 27.76 -7.81 -6.60
N PRO A 234 28.87 -8.29 -6.01
CA PRO A 234 28.85 -9.46 -5.15
C PRO A 234 27.97 -9.16 -3.92
N THR A 235 26.94 -9.98 -3.74
CA THR A 235 26.02 -9.94 -2.58
C THR A 235 26.60 -10.67 -1.38
#